data_AF-A0A0K2RHS5-F1
#
_entry.id   AF-A0A0K2RHS5-F1
#
_cell.length_a   1.000
_cell.length_b   1.000
_cell.length_c   1.000
_cell.angle_alpha   90.00
_cell.angle_beta   90.00
_cell.angle_gamma   90.00
#
_symmetry.space_group_name_H-M   'P 1'
#
loop_
_entity.id
_entity.type
_entity.pdbx_description
1 polymer ?
#
loop_
_entity_poly.entity_id
_entity_poly.type
_entity_poly.pdbx_seq_one_letter_code
_entity_poly.pdbx_strand_id
1 'polypeptide(L)'
;MGDLARLPLLEKAPTTHARLLAWVEEVAELTQPDRIHWVDGSEAENKKLTDELVEAGTLKRLNQELFPNSFAAFSDPADVARVEEQTFICSEKEHDAGFTNNWMALRR
;
A
#
# COMPACT_ATOMS: atom_id res chain seq x y z
N MET A 1 -29.07 6.24 -6.17
CA MET A 1 -28.68 4.94 -6.75
C MET A 1 -28.23 5.24 -8.18
N GLY A 2 -27.14 6.02 -8.26
CA GLY A 2 -26.65 6.60 -9.51
C GLY A 2 -25.66 5.63 -10.14
N ASP A 3 -25.93 5.33 -11.40
CA ASP A 3 -25.09 4.69 -12.40
C ASP A 3 -23.75 4.11 -11.91
N LEU A 4 -23.76 2.80 -11.64
CA LEU A 4 -22.58 1.93 -11.43
C LEU A 4 -21.84 1.73 -12.76
N ALA A 5 -21.54 2.83 -13.45
CA ALA A 5 -20.55 2.82 -14.51
C ALA A 5 -19.23 2.50 -13.84
N ARG A 6 -18.95 1.18 -13.74
CA ARG A 6 -17.69 0.57 -13.28
C ARG A 6 -16.58 1.56 -13.55
N LEU A 7 -15.93 2.05 -12.50
CA LEU A 7 -14.72 2.85 -12.69
C LEU A 7 -13.86 2.10 -13.72
N PRO A 8 -13.43 2.74 -14.83
CA PRO A 8 -12.57 2.11 -15.84
C PRO A 8 -11.34 1.44 -15.21
N LEU A 9 -10.96 1.96 -14.03
CA LEU A 9 -9.92 1.47 -13.13
C LEU A 9 -10.06 -0.01 -12.73
N LEU A 10 -11.26 -0.60 -12.75
CA LEU A 10 -11.52 -1.98 -12.31
C LEU A 10 -11.74 -2.98 -13.46
N GLU A 11 -11.84 -2.53 -14.71
CA GLU A 11 -12.16 -3.41 -15.85
C GLU A 11 -11.13 -4.52 -16.08
N LYS A 12 -9.89 -4.33 -15.61
CA LYS A 12 -8.77 -5.27 -15.76
C LYS A 12 -8.42 -6.02 -14.48
N ALA A 13 -9.30 -6.02 -13.48
CA ALA A 13 -9.04 -6.73 -12.24
C ALA A 13 -8.90 -8.25 -12.48
N PRO A 14 -7.80 -8.89 -12.04
CA PRO A 14 -7.54 -10.32 -12.28
C PRO A 14 -8.29 -11.23 -11.29
N THR A 15 -9.52 -10.88 -10.92
CA THR A 15 -10.30 -11.59 -9.92
C THR A 15 -11.80 -11.46 -10.16
N THR A 16 -12.55 -12.48 -9.77
CA THR A 16 -14.02 -12.48 -9.76
C THR A 16 -14.60 -12.29 -8.36
N HIS A 17 -13.76 -12.06 -7.34
CA HIS A 17 -14.19 -11.95 -5.96
C HIS A 17 -14.92 -10.61 -5.69
N ALA A 18 -16.25 -10.64 -5.76
CA ALA A 18 -17.10 -9.45 -5.72
C ALA A 18 -16.84 -8.52 -4.52
N ARG A 19 -16.65 -9.05 -3.30
CA ARG A 19 -16.39 -8.21 -2.11
C ARG A 19 -15.06 -7.48 -2.18
N LEU A 20 -14.07 -8.07 -2.84
CA LEU A 20 -12.76 -7.44 -3.01
C LEU A 20 -12.89 -6.29 -4.01
N LEU A 21 -13.56 -6.53 -5.13
CA LEU A 21 -13.80 -5.49 -6.15
C LEU A 21 -14.58 -4.31 -5.58
N ALA A 22 -15.63 -4.56 -4.80
CA ALA A 22 -16.43 -3.51 -4.17
C ALA A 22 -15.59 -2.67 -3.18
N TRP A 23 -14.71 -3.29 -2.39
CA TRP A 23 -13.83 -2.56 -1.48
C TRP A 23 -12.79 -1.72 -2.23
N VAL A 24 -12.19 -2.25 -3.28
CA VAL A 24 -11.24 -1.48 -4.10
C VAL A 24 -11.94 -0.30 -4.78
N GLU A 25 -13.18 -0.48 -5.23
CA GLU A 25 -14.02 0.60 -5.77
C GLU A 25 -14.23 1.73 -4.75
N GLU A 26 -14.65 1.37 -3.53
CA GLU A 26 -14.85 2.31 -2.42
C GLU A 26 -13.58 3.11 -2.10
N VAL A 27 -12.43 2.42 -2.01
CA VAL A 27 -11.14 3.08 -1.74
C VAL A 27 -10.69 3.95 -2.92
N ALA A 28 -10.93 3.53 -4.16
CA ALA A 28 -10.59 4.31 -5.34
C ALA A 28 -11.47 5.57 -5.45
N GLU A 29 -12.75 5.50 -5.08
CA GLU A 29 -13.63 6.65 -4.99
C GLU A 29 -13.16 7.65 -3.92
N LEU A 30 -12.65 7.17 -2.78
CA LEU A 30 -12.11 8.03 -1.74
C LEU A 30 -10.76 8.67 -2.11
N THR A 31 -9.85 7.88 -2.70
CA THR A 31 -8.44 8.28 -2.91
C THR A 31 -8.18 8.90 -4.28
N GLN A 32 -9.10 8.74 -5.25
CA GLN A 32 -9.03 9.28 -6.61
C GLN A 32 -7.68 9.03 -7.31
N PRO A 33 -7.20 7.77 -7.37
CA PRO A 33 -5.91 7.47 -7.99
C PRO A 33 -5.98 7.58 -9.52
N ASP A 34 -4.86 7.97 -10.15
CA ASP A 34 -4.77 8.00 -11.62
C ASP A 34 -4.95 6.62 -12.27
N ARG A 35 -4.50 5.56 -11.59
CA ARG A 35 -4.59 4.16 -12.06
C ARG A 35 -4.58 3.16 -10.90
N ILE A 36 -5.16 1.99 -11.13
CA ILE A 36 -5.02 0.81 -10.26
C ILE A 36 -4.11 -0.21 -10.94
N HIS A 37 -3.07 -0.65 -10.24
CA HIS A 37 -2.18 -1.72 -10.66
C HIS A 37 -2.35 -2.92 -9.73
N TRP A 38 -2.71 -4.09 -10.27
CA TRP A 38 -2.87 -5.32 -9.52
C TRP A 38 -1.55 -6.08 -9.50
N VAL A 39 -0.90 -6.14 -8.32
CA VAL A 39 0.40 -6.77 -8.12
C VAL A 39 0.28 -8.29 -8.24
N ASP A 40 1.01 -8.88 -9.19
CA ASP A 40 1.02 -10.33 -9.44
C ASP A 40 2.23 -11.06 -8.82
N GLY A 41 3.26 -10.31 -8.41
CA GLY A 41 4.46 -10.84 -7.76
C GLY A 41 5.46 -11.50 -8.71
N SER A 42 5.29 -11.37 -10.03
CA SER A 42 6.21 -11.92 -11.03
C SER A 42 7.57 -11.21 -11.03
N GLU A 43 8.61 -11.89 -11.52
CA GLU A 43 9.95 -11.28 -11.69
C GLU A 43 9.93 -10.09 -12.65
N ALA A 44 9.13 -10.18 -13.72
CA ALA A 44 8.98 -9.10 -14.68
C ALA A 44 8.36 -7.85 -14.03
N GLU A 45 7.35 -8.05 -13.17
CA GLU A 45 6.75 -6.96 -12.39
C GLU A 45 7.75 -6.38 -11.38
N ASN A 46 8.46 -7.23 -10.63
CA ASN A 46 9.48 -6.77 -9.69
C ASN A 46 10.56 -5.93 -10.38
N LYS A 47 11.06 -6.39 -11.53
CA LYS A 47 12.03 -5.66 -12.33
C LYS A 47 11.46 -4.31 -12.79
N LYS A 48 10.23 -4.30 -13.31
CA LYS A 48 9.58 -3.07 -13.76
C LYS A 48 9.46 -2.05 -12.63
N LEU A 49 8.93 -2.45 -11.48
CA LEU A 49 8.72 -1.55 -10.34
C LEU A 49 10.04 -1.05 -9.76
N THR A 50 11.06 -1.91 -9.66
CA THR A 50 12.38 -1.47 -9.16
C THR A 50 13.09 -0.55 -10.15
N ASP A 51 12.94 -0.76 -11.46
CA ASP A 51 13.44 0.17 -12.48
C ASP A 51 12.74 1.54 -12.39
N GLU A 52 11.42 1.58 -12.26
CA GLU A 52 10.64 2.81 -12.05
C GLU A 52 11.09 3.56 -10.78
N LEU A 53 11.37 2.84 -9.68
CA LEU A 53 11.86 3.43 -8.44
C LEU A 53 13.31 3.94 -8.54
N VAL A 54 14.15 3.33 -9.38
CA VAL A 54 15.49 3.84 -9.69
C VAL A 54 15.39 5.12 -10.51
N GLU A 55 14.52 5.16 -11.51
CA GLU A 55 14.27 6.35 -12.33
C GLU A 55 13.73 7.51 -11.48
N ALA A 56 12.83 7.23 -10.54
CA ALA A 56 12.30 8.21 -9.58
C ALA A 56 13.33 8.66 -8.51
N GLY A 57 14.48 8.00 -8.41
CA GLY A 57 15.53 8.31 -7.43
C GLY A 57 15.30 7.76 -6.03
N THR A 58 14.20 7.03 -5.81
CA THR A 58 13.90 6.35 -4.54
C THR A 58 14.88 5.23 -4.25
N LEU A 59 15.24 4.45 -5.28
CA LEU A 59 16.22 3.37 -5.19
C LEU A 59 17.52 3.70 -5.92
N LYS A 60 18.63 3.19 -5.38
CA LYS A 60 19.93 3.14 -6.04
C LYS A 60 20.32 1.69 -6.28
N ARG A 61 20.56 1.32 -7.54
CA ARG A 61 21.06 -0.01 -7.87
C ARG A 61 22.47 -0.20 -7.30
N LEU A 62 22.71 -1.30 -6.61
CA LEU A 62 24.01 -1.64 -6.05
C LEU A 62 24.93 -2.26 -7.11
N ASN A 63 26.20 -2.47 -6.75
CA ASN A 63 27.15 -3.18 -7.61
C ASN A 63 26.61 -4.59 -7.91
N GLN A 64 26.38 -4.91 -9.20
CA GLN A 64 25.73 -6.16 -9.61
C GLN A 64 26.65 -7.39 -9.55
N GLU A 65 27.97 -7.21 -9.48
CA GLU A 65 28.91 -8.33 -9.27
C GLU A 65 28.90 -8.79 -7.81
N LEU A 66 28.74 -7.85 -6.88
CA LEU A 66 28.76 -8.13 -5.43
C LEU A 66 27.35 -8.37 -4.86
N PHE A 67 26.37 -7.63 -5.37
CA PHE A 67 24.99 -7.58 -4.89
C PHE A 67 24.01 -7.60 -6.08
N PRO A 68 23.91 -8.73 -6.79
CA PRO A 68 22.97 -8.86 -7.91
C PRO A 68 21.54 -8.58 -7.46
N ASN A 69 20.77 -7.90 -8.30
CA ASN A 69 19.37 -7.52 -8.05
C ASN A 69 19.12 -6.83 -6.69
N SER A 70 20.11 -6.08 -6.20
CA SER A 70 20.03 -5.39 -4.90
C SER A 70 20.03 -3.88 -5.05
N PHE A 71 19.36 -3.20 -4.11
CA PHE A 71 19.12 -1.76 -4.14
C PHE A 71 19.31 -1.14 -2.74
N ALA A 72 19.66 0.14 -2.70
CA ALA A 72 19.63 0.95 -1.48
C ALA A 72 18.58 2.06 -1.59
N ALA A 73 17.82 2.26 -0.51
CA ALA A 73 16.87 3.36 -0.34
C ALA A 73 17.34 4.23 0.84
N PHE A 74 17.10 5.54 0.75
CA PHE A 74 17.41 6.49 1.81
C PHE A 74 16.15 7.29 2.07
N SER A 75 15.43 6.97 3.15
CA SER A 75 14.16 7.63 3.47
C SER A 75 14.37 9.07 3.93
N ASP A 76 13.26 9.81 4.06
CA ASP A 76 13.28 11.13 4.68
C ASP A 76 13.78 11.01 6.13
N PRO A 77 14.67 11.90 6.62
CA PRO A 77 15.14 11.88 8.01
C PRO A 77 14.03 11.94 9.07
N ALA A 78 12.84 12.42 8.72
CA ALA A 78 11.67 12.43 9.59
C ALA A 78 10.93 11.07 9.65
N ASP A 79 11.20 10.16 8.71
CA ASP A 79 10.54 8.85 8.59
C ASP A 79 11.59 7.72 8.50
N VAL A 80 12.20 7.41 9.64
CA VAL A 80 13.32 6.45 9.75
C VAL A 80 13.04 5.30 10.70
N ALA A 81 11.94 5.37 11.45
CA ALA A 81 11.57 4.42 12.46
C ALA A 81 10.07 4.40 12.67
N ARG A 82 9.59 3.32 13.27
CA ARG A 82 8.19 3.22 13.69
C ARG A 82 7.87 4.30 14.73
N VAL A 83 6.75 4.98 14.54
CA VAL A 83 6.23 5.99 15.46
C VAL A 83 5.26 5.32 16.44
N GLU A 84 5.81 4.78 17.53
CA GLU A 84 5.06 4.05 18.57
C GLU A 84 3.84 4.83 19.08
N GLU A 85 4.01 6.12 19.34
CA GLU A 85 2.96 7.02 19.81
C GLU A 85 1.82 7.23 18.80
N GLN A 86 2.04 6.90 17.52
CA GLN A 86 1.04 6.96 16.45
C GLN A 86 0.57 5.57 16.01
N THR A 87 0.92 4.51 16.76
CA THR A 87 0.46 3.14 16.53
C THR A 87 -0.67 2.82 17.50
N PHE A 88 -1.86 2.47 17.00
CA PHE A 88 -3.06 2.29 17.81
C PHE A 88 -3.67 0.89 17.68
N ILE A 89 -4.23 0.39 18.79
CA ILE A 89 -5.16 -0.74 18.81
C ILE A 89 -6.57 -0.18 19.01
N CYS A 90 -7.37 -0.18 17.95
CA CYS A 90 -8.72 0.39 17.96
C CYS A 90 -9.80 -0.69 18.18
N SER A 91 -9.70 -1.46 19.28
CA SER A 91 -10.75 -2.37 19.73
C SER A 91 -12.02 -1.61 20.13
N GLU A 92 -13.18 -2.29 20.16
CA GLU A 92 -14.44 -1.64 20.58
C GLU A 92 -14.36 -1.03 21.99
N LYS A 93 -13.65 -1.69 22.91
CA LYS A 93 -13.44 -1.23 24.29
C LYS A 93 -11.96 -1.10 24.59
N GLU A 94 -11.61 -0.09 25.38
CA GLU A 94 -10.22 0.23 25.75
C GLU A 94 -9.52 -0.91 26.50
N HIS A 95 -10.22 -1.61 27.39
CA HIS A 95 -9.61 -2.70 28.15
C HIS A 95 -9.17 -3.89 27.27
N ASP A 96 -9.77 -4.06 26.08
CA ASP A 96 -9.38 -5.11 25.14
C ASP A 96 -8.06 -4.78 24.42
N ALA A 97 -7.71 -3.50 24.30
CA ALA A 97 -6.37 -3.09 23.89
C ALA A 97 -5.36 -3.30 25.04
N GLY A 98 -5.79 -3.02 26.27
CA GLY A 98 -4.96 -3.23 27.47
C GLY A 98 -3.89 -2.14 27.67
N PHE A 99 -3.28 -2.14 28.85
CA PHE A 99 -2.42 -1.04 29.33
C PHE A 99 -1.07 -0.90 28.60
N THR A 100 -0.70 -1.85 27.75
CA THR A 100 0.55 -1.82 26.97
C THR A 100 0.38 -1.16 25.59
N ASN A 101 -0.84 -0.73 25.24
CA ASN A 101 -1.18 -0.25 23.90
C ASN A 101 -1.75 1.17 23.95
N ASN A 102 -1.59 1.91 22.86
CA ASN A 102 -2.37 3.13 22.64
C ASN A 102 -3.75 2.75 22.10
N TRP A 103 -4.81 3.17 22.78
CA TRP A 103 -6.18 2.92 22.35
C TRP A 103 -6.83 4.20 21.84
N MET A 104 -7.68 4.06 20.81
CA MET A 104 -8.55 5.14 20.34
C MET A 104 -9.93 4.56 20.02
N ALA A 105 -10.98 5.29 20.42
CA ALA A 105 -12.33 4.92 20.07
C ALA A 105 -12.54 4.93 18.55
N LEU A 106 -13.18 3.89 18.01
CA LEU A 106 -13.65 3.89 16.63
C LEU A 106 -14.65 5.04 16.45
N ARG A 107 -14.38 5.91 15.48
CA ARG A 107 -15.37 6.89 15.04
C ARG A 107 -16.44 6.14 14.24
N ARG A 108 -17.67 6.18 14.73
CA ARG A 108 -18.86 5.71 14.00
C ARG A 108 -19.38 6.81 13.08
#